data_AF-A0A938YXA6-F1
#
_entry.id   AF-A0A938YXA6-F1
#
_cell.length_a   1.000
_cell.length_b   1.000
_cell.length_c   1.000
_cell.angle_alpha   90.00
_cell.angle_beta   90.00
_cell.angle_gamma   90.00
#
_symmetry.space_group_name_H-M   'P 1'
#
loop_
_entity.id
_entity.type
_entity.pdbx_description
1 polymer ?
#
loop_
_entity_poly.entity_id
_entity_poly.type
_entity_poly.pdbx_seq_one_letter_code
_entity_poly.pdbx_strand_id
1 'polypeptide(L)'
;MAEKPYTANDVAAIDAAKFQPLQKNTNEEREAIATPSLTFFQDSWRRLKKNKAAVFSIILLLIIIAISIITIFVSPHDPTAQNVTFTNLPPKIPGININGLNGYAMVGGELVDKYAAANVPDGTYFLLGTDGLGRDLLSRLFVGTRISLLIAFIAAMLDIIFGVTYGLISGLLGGRIDNVMQRFLEILSGIPNLVVMILMLVVFEPGIFSIVAAMAITNWIPMARIVRAQTMKLKDQEFVLAATTLGESRLKIAMKHVLPNISSVIIVQMMFSIPSAIFFEAFLSFIGLGLKP
;
A
#
# COMPACT_ATOMS: atom_id res chain seq x y z
N MET A 1 28.66 41.55 30.87
CA MET A 1 30.06 41.91 30.58
C MET A 1 30.58 40.88 29.59
N ALA A 2 30.93 41.28 28.37
CA ALA A 2 31.48 40.37 27.38
C ALA A 2 32.95 40.09 27.72
N GLU A 3 33.32 38.82 27.86
CA GLU A 3 34.72 38.43 28.04
C GLU A 3 35.51 38.84 26.80
N LYS A 4 36.57 39.64 26.99
CA LYS A 4 37.48 40.00 25.90
C LYS A 4 38.18 38.73 25.40
N PRO A 5 38.30 38.51 24.08
CA PRO A 5 39.07 37.39 23.55
C PRO A 5 40.55 37.54 23.96
N TYR A 6 41.15 36.43 24.39
CA TYR A 6 42.57 36.38 24.75
C TYR A 6 43.45 36.79 23.57
N THR A 7 44.41 37.66 23.81
CA THR A 7 45.41 38.07 22.80
C THR A 7 46.55 37.05 22.71
N ALA A 8 47.33 37.08 21.63
CA ALA A 8 48.46 36.15 21.45
C ALA A 8 49.49 36.21 22.60
N ASN A 9 49.66 37.40 23.20
CA ASN A 9 50.54 37.60 24.35
C ASN A 9 49.95 36.99 25.63
N ASP A 10 48.62 37.01 25.80
CA ASP A 10 47.95 36.39 26.95
C ASP A 10 48.10 34.86 26.90
N VAL A 11 48.08 34.27 25.70
CA VAL A 11 48.30 32.83 25.49
C VAL A 11 49.75 32.44 25.75
N ALA A 12 50.71 33.30 25.35
CA ALA A 12 52.14 33.06 25.59
C ALA A 12 52.53 33.16 27.07
N ALA A 13 51.74 33.87 27.88
CA ALA A 13 51.95 34.00 29.33
C ALA A 13 51.37 32.85 30.16
N ILE A 14 50.70 31.86 29.53
CA ILE A 14 50.17 30.70 30.25
C ILE A 14 51.32 29.77 30.64
N ASP A 15 51.46 29.52 31.93
CA ASP A 15 52.46 28.61 32.49
C ASP A 15 52.36 27.22 31.86
N ALA A 16 53.48 26.73 31.32
CA ALA A 16 53.64 25.41 30.72
C ALA A 16 53.20 24.29 31.69
N ALA A 17 53.35 24.48 33.01
CA ALA A 17 52.93 23.51 34.01
C ALA A 17 51.41 23.34 34.13
N LYS A 18 50.61 24.28 33.60
CA LYS A 18 49.14 24.17 33.52
C LYS A 18 48.68 23.31 32.35
N PHE A 19 49.57 22.97 31.43
CA PHE A 19 49.28 22.09 30.31
C PHE A 19 49.68 20.66 30.67
N GLN A 20 48.70 19.77 30.73
CA GLN A 20 48.97 18.34 30.73
C GLN A 20 49.02 17.88 29.27
N PRO A 21 50.00 17.05 28.87
CA PRO A 21 49.96 16.41 27.57
C PRO A 21 48.64 15.65 27.48
N LEU A 22 47.80 16.02 26.52
CA LEU A 22 46.56 15.30 26.25
C LEU A 22 46.95 13.84 26.01
N GLN A 23 46.51 12.93 26.87
CA GLN A 23 46.72 11.50 26.63
C GLN A 23 46.14 11.21 25.25
N LYS A 24 47.03 10.89 24.30
CA LYS A 24 46.62 10.36 23.00
C LYS A 24 46.09 8.96 23.29
N ASN A 25 44.86 8.87 23.77
CA ASN A 25 44.02 7.73 23.45
C ASN A 25 44.14 7.56 21.94
N THR A 26 44.54 6.37 21.52
CA THR A 26 44.91 5.99 20.16
C THR A 26 43.93 6.61 19.17
N ASN A 27 44.44 7.14 18.05
CA ASN A 27 43.60 7.63 16.95
C ASN A 27 42.50 6.61 16.57
N GLU A 28 42.75 5.32 16.81
CA GLU A 28 41.81 4.21 16.70
C GLU A 28 40.51 4.38 17.52
N GLU A 29 40.53 4.95 18.73
CA GLU A 29 39.31 5.21 19.51
C GLU A 29 38.52 6.42 19.00
N ARG A 30 39.19 7.38 18.37
CA ARG A 30 38.56 8.57 17.76
C ARG A 30 38.02 8.29 16.36
N GLU A 31 38.62 7.33 15.65
CA GLU A 31 38.20 6.83 14.33
C GLU A 31 37.34 5.56 14.40
N ALA A 32 37.21 4.94 15.58
CA ALA A 32 36.27 3.86 15.79
C ALA A 32 34.86 4.38 15.52
N ILE A 33 34.31 3.98 14.38
CA ILE A 33 32.92 4.21 14.00
C ILE A 33 32.07 3.61 15.12
N ALA A 34 31.60 4.46 16.04
CA ALA A 34 30.99 4.07 17.31
C ALA A 34 29.69 3.25 17.16
N THR A 35 29.19 3.10 15.93
CA THR A 35 28.03 2.27 15.62
C THR A 35 28.35 1.33 14.47
N PRO A 36 28.03 0.03 14.57
CA PRO A 36 28.20 -0.89 13.45
C PRO A 36 27.48 -0.38 12.20
N SER A 37 28.10 -0.50 11.04
CA SER A 37 27.46 -0.16 9.76
C SER A 37 26.33 -1.14 9.48
N LEU A 38 25.10 -0.71 9.77
CA LEU A 38 23.92 -1.51 9.45
C LEU A 38 23.63 -1.45 7.96
N THR A 39 23.17 -2.57 7.41
CA THR A 39 22.62 -2.59 6.05
C THR A 39 21.33 -1.78 5.97
N PHE A 40 20.98 -1.29 4.77
CA PHE A 40 19.74 -0.54 4.54
C PHE A 40 18.49 -1.26 5.06
N PHE A 41 18.41 -2.58 4.86
CA PHE A 41 17.29 -3.41 5.33
C PHE A 41 17.26 -3.53 6.86
N GLN A 42 18.42 -3.74 7.49
CA GLN A 42 18.50 -3.80 8.96
C GLN A 42 18.06 -2.48 9.59
N ASP A 43 18.51 -1.35 9.04
CA ASP A 43 18.14 -0.04 9.56
C ASP A 43 16.65 0.27 9.32
N SER A 44 16.13 -0.05 8.13
CA SER A 44 14.71 0.11 7.80
C SER A 44 13.81 -0.72 8.71
N TRP A 45 14.16 -1.98 8.96
CA TRP A 45 13.41 -2.88 9.84
C TRP A 45 13.42 -2.40 11.30
N ARG A 46 14.57 -1.91 11.78
CA ARG A 46 14.71 -1.32 13.11
C ARG A 46 13.81 -0.10 13.29
N ARG A 47 13.79 0.80 12.29
CA ARG A 47 12.92 2.00 12.31
C ARG A 47 11.44 1.63 12.28
N LEU A 48 11.07 0.64 11.47
CA LEU A 48 9.69 0.14 11.36
C LEU A 48 9.18 -0.38 12.71
N LYS A 49 9.94 -1.25 13.38
CA LYS A 49 9.59 -1.80 14.70
C LYS A 49 9.50 -0.74 15.80
N LYS A 50 10.27 0.34 15.69
CA LYS A 50 10.23 1.45 16.66
C LYS A 50 8.96 2.29 16.51
N ASN A 51 8.33 2.31 15.34
CA ASN A 51 7.08 3.02 15.10
C ASN A 51 5.87 2.18 15.52
N LYS A 52 5.31 2.47 16.72
CA LYS A 52 4.16 1.75 17.28
C LYS A 52 2.93 1.76 16.35
N ALA A 53 2.67 2.89 15.67
CA ALA A 53 1.54 2.99 14.75
C ALA A 53 1.74 2.08 13.54
N ALA A 54 2.94 2.07 12.95
CA ALA A 54 3.25 1.19 11.82
C ALA A 54 3.16 -0.30 12.20
N VAL A 55 3.66 -0.68 13.39
CA VAL A 55 3.55 -2.06 13.89
C VAL A 55 2.10 -2.47 14.08
N PHE A 56 1.26 -1.60 14.66
CA PHE A 56 -0.16 -1.86 14.80
C PHE A 56 -0.85 -2.06 13.43
N SER A 57 -0.58 -1.19 12.46
CA SER A 57 -1.12 -1.32 11.11
C SER A 57 -0.72 -2.63 10.42
N ILE A 58 0.53 -3.07 10.60
CA ILE A 58 1.00 -4.37 10.06
C ILE A 58 0.25 -5.53 10.71
N ILE A 59 0.10 -5.51 12.03
CA ILE A 59 -0.65 -6.56 12.75
C ILE A 59 -2.11 -6.60 12.28
N LEU A 60 -2.75 -5.43 12.16
CA LEU A 60 -4.12 -5.33 11.67
C LEU A 60 -4.25 -5.86 10.23
N LEU A 61 -3.32 -5.51 9.34
CA LEU A 61 -3.30 -6.01 7.97
C LEU A 61 -3.12 -7.54 7.93
N LEU A 62 -2.22 -8.08 8.75
CA LEU A 62 -2.02 -9.53 8.85
C LEU A 62 -3.27 -10.25 9.38
N ILE A 63 -3.99 -9.65 10.33
CA ILE A 63 -5.27 -10.18 10.81
C ILE A 63 -6.31 -10.18 9.68
N ILE A 64 -6.42 -9.09 8.92
CA ILE A 64 -7.36 -9.00 7.80
C ILE A 64 -7.03 -10.05 6.73
N ILE A 65 -5.75 -10.23 6.39
CA ILE A 65 -5.29 -11.26 5.45
C ILE A 65 -5.58 -12.66 6.00
N ALA A 66 -5.32 -12.91 7.27
CA ALA A 66 -5.59 -14.20 7.91
C ALA A 66 -7.09 -14.52 7.88
N ILE A 67 -7.95 -13.57 8.26
CA ILE A 67 -9.41 -13.71 8.17
C ILE A 67 -9.80 -14.02 6.72
N SER A 68 -9.28 -13.27 5.76
CA SER A 68 -9.57 -13.47 4.34
C SER A 68 -9.19 -14.86 3.80
N ILE A 69 -8.19 -15.53 4.40
CA ILE A 69 -7.79 -16.89 4.03
C ILE A 69 -8.67 -17.90 4.77
N ILE A 70 -8.89 -17.70 6.06
CA ILE A 70 -9.69 -18.61 6.92
C ILE A 70 -11.12 -18.73 6.40
N THR A 71 -11.69 -17.65 5.85
CA THR A 71 -13.07 -17.63 5.36
C THR A 71 -13.33 -18.54 4.17
N ILE A 72 -12.29 -19.01 3.46
CA ILE A 72 -12.41 -20.09 2.47
C ILE A 72 -12.98 -21.36 3.11
N PHE A 73 -12.65 -21.62 4.38
CA PHE A 73 -13.03 -22.83 5.10
C PHE A 73 -14.21 -22.62 6.05
N VAL A 74 -14.49 -21.37 6.43
CA VAL A 74 -15.40 -21.04 7.55
C VAL A 74 -16.58 -20.16 7.10
N SER A 75 -16.84 -19.99 5.80
CA SER A 75 -18.00 -19.22 5.34
C SER A 75 -19.29 -19.84 5.88
N PRO A 76 -20.08 -19.12 6.72
CA PRO A 76 -21.25 -19.70 7.36
C PRO A 76 -22.33 -20.12 6.36
N HIS A 77 -22.54 -19.31 5.33
CA HIS A 77 -23.58 -19.47 4.33
C HIS A 77 -22.99 -19.22 2.93
N ASP A 78 -23.75 -19.59 1.89
CA ASP A 78 -23.40 -19.23 0.52
C ASP A 78 -23.55 -17.70 0.33
N PRO A 79 -22.49 -16.97 -0.06
CA PRO A 79 -22.50 -15.52 -0.22
C PRO A 79 -23.36 -15.03 -1.41
N THR A 80 -23.68 -15.92 -2.35
CA THR A 80 -24.43 -15.60 -3.58
C THR A 80 -25.89 -16.03 -3.52
N ALA A 81 -26.22 -16.97 -2.62
CA ALA A 81 -27.57 -17.50 -2.47
C ALA A 81 -28.58 -16.42 -2.08
N GLN A 82 -29.58 -16.23 -2.93
CA GLN A 82 -30.65 -15.25 -2.73
C GLN A 82 -31.88 -15.92 -2.13
N ASN A 83 -32.45 -15.30 -1.10
CA ASN A 83 -33.69 -15.73 -0.50
C ASN A 83 -34.57 -14.52 -0.16
N VAL A 84 -35.55 -14.24 -1.01
CA VAL A 84 -36.45 -13.08 -0.88
C VAL A 84 -37.28 -13.10 0.41
N THR A 85 -37.46 -14.26 1.04
CA THR A 85 -38.14 -14.36 2.34
C THR A 85 -37.26 -13.81 3.46
N PHE A 86 -35.94 -13.88 3.30
CA PHE A 86 -34.96 -13.41 4.27
C PHE A 86 -34.48 -11.99 3.97
N THR A 87 -35.27 -11.18 3.28
CA THR A 87 -34.87 -9.80 2.94
C THR A 87 -34.78 -8.90 4.17
N ASN A 88 -33.66 -8.16 4.30
CA ASN A 88 -33.42 -7.17 5.34
C ASN A 88 -33.63 -7.71 6.78
N LEU A 89 -33.17 -8.92 7.06
CA LEU A 89 -33.16 -9.47 8.41
C LEU A 89 -32.12 -8.73 9.24
N PRO A 90 -32.46 -8.34 10.49
CA PRO A 90 -31.51 -7.73 11.40
C PRO A 90 -30.43 -8.75 11.85
N PRO A 91 -29.28 -8.27 12.35
CA PRO A 91 -28.27 -9.13 12.95
C PRO A 91 -28.83 -9.99 14.09
N LYS A 92 -28.49 -11.28 14.12
CA LYS A 92 -28.83 -12.19 15.21
C LYS A 92 -27.62 -13.02 15.60
N ILE A 93 -27.13 -12.84 16.83
CA ILE A 93 -26.06 -13.66 17.42
C ILE A 93 -26.69 -14.64 18.41
N PRO A 94 -26.48 -15.96 18.25
CA PRO A 94 -27.05 -16.95 19.15
C PRO A 94 -26.59 -16.72 20.59
N GLY A 95 -27.52 -16.72 21.54
CA GLY A 95 -27.24 -16.55 22.97
C GLY A 95 -27.03 -15.11 23.43
N ILE A 96 -27.11 -14.10 22.55
CA ILE A 96 -26.95 -12.69 22.89
C ILE A 96 -28.26 -11.93 22.68
N ASN A 97 -28.87 -11.43 23.76
CA ASN A 97 -30.12 -10.66 23.73
C ASN A 97 -29.86 -9.15 23.87
N ILE A 98 -28.94 -8.61 23.06
CA ILE A 98 -28.67 -7.17 23.01
C ILE A 98 -29.53 -6.54 21.90
N ASN A 99 -30.14 -5.39 22.18
CA ASN A 99 -30.91 -4.66 21.18
C ASN A 99 -30.05 -4.39 19.93
N GLY A 100 -30.54 -4.79 18.76
CA GLY A 100 -29.82 -4.70 17.49
C GLY A 100 -28.99 -5.94 17.10
N LEU A 101 -28.78 -6.90 18.01
CA LEU A 101 -28.08 -8.18 17.76
C LEU A 101 -28.93 -9.42 18.08
N ASN A 102 -30.21 -9.21 18.41
CA ASN A 102 -31.14 -10.23 18.86
C ASN A 102 -32.14 -10.67 17.78
N GLY A 103 -32.04 -10.14 16.55
CA GLY A 103 -32.95 -10.47 15.46
C GLY A 103 -34.29 -9.70 15.46
N TYR A 104 -34.49 -8.76 16.39
CA TYR A 104 -35.70 -7.93 16.44
C TYR A 104 -35.50 -6.65 15.62
N ALA A 105 -36.57 -6.16 15.00
CA ALA A 105 -36.58 -4.86 14.33
C ALA A 105 -37.90 -4.13 14.58
N MET A 106 -37.83 -2.80 14.60
CA MET A 106 -39.01 -1.94 14.63
C MET A 106 -39.70 -1.97 13.27
N VAL A 107 -40.96 -2.41 13.22
CA VAL A 107 -41.79 -2.42 12.02
C VAL A 107 -43.10 -1.73 12.35
N GLY A 108 -43.37 -0.58 11.72
CA GLY A 108 -44.61 0.16 11.99
C GLY A 108 -44.75 0.68 13.42
N GLY A 109 -43.64 0.85 14.15
CA GLY A 109 -43.62 1.31 15.55
C GLY A 109 -43.66 0.18 16.60
N GLU A 110 -43.84 -1.07 16.18
CA GLU A 110 -43.80 -2.23 17.07
C GLU A 110 -42.51 -3.01 16.91
N LEU A 111 -42.00 -3.56 18.02
CA LEU A 111 -40.82 -4.42 18.02
C LEU A 111 -41.23 -5.84 17.63
N VAL A 112 -40.83 -6.28 16.44
CA VAL A 112 -41.22 -7.59 15.89
C VAL A 112 -39.99 -8.47 15.74
N ASP A 113 -40.11 -9.76 16.09
CA ASP A 113 -39.12 -10.77 15.74
C ASP A 113 -39.18 -11.03 14.23
N LYS A 114 -38.19 -10.50 13.51
CA LYS A 114 -38.10 -10.62 12.04
C LYS A 114 -37.80 -12.03 11.59
N TYR A 115 -37.12 -12.84 12.41
CA TYR A 115 -36.78 -14.21 12.07
C TYR A 115 -38.02 -15.10 12.13
N ALA A 116 -38.84 -14.92 13.18
CA ALA A 116 -40.13 -15.59 13.28
C ALA A 116 -41.07 -15.16 12.14
N ALA A 117 -41.17 -13.86 11.85
CA ALA A 117 -42.00 -13.33 10.77
C ALA A 117 -41.58 -13.86 9.39
N ALA A 118 -40.28 -14.08 9.17
CA ALA A 118 -39.72 -14.63 7.93
C ALA A 118 -39.68 -16.16 7.89
N ASN A 119 -40.21 -16.86 8.90
CA ASN A 119 -40.16 -18.33 9.02
C ASN A 119 -38.74 -18.89 8.82
N VAL A 120 -37.73 -18.21 9.38
CA VAL A 120 -36.35 -18.67 9.32
C VAL A 120 -36.24 -19.98 10.11
N PRO A 121 -35.68 -21.08 9.53
CA PRO A 121 -35.53 -22.33 10.23
C PRO A 121 -34.72 -22.18 11.53
N ASP A 122 -35.15 -22.89 12.58
CA ASP A 122 -34.45 -22.93 13.85
C ASP A 122 -32.99 -23.35 13.66
N GLY A 123 -32.07 -22.64 14.30
CA GLY A 123 -30.63 -22.86 14.14
C GLY A 123 -29.96 -22.06 13.01
N THR A 124 -30.74 -21.36 12.18
CA THR A 124 -30.19 -20.45 11.14
C THR A 124 -30.06 -19.04 11.69
N TYR A 125 -28.84 -18.49 11.67
CA TYR A 125 -28.55 -17.17 12.20
C TYR A 125 -27.69 -16.37 11.22
N PHE A 126 -28.11 -15.13 10.94
CA PHE A 126 -27.32 -14.19 10.16
C PHE A 126 -26.65 -13.20 11.10
N LEU A 127 -25.36 -13.43 11.37
CA LEU A 127 -24.57 -12.69 12.37
C LEU A 127 -24.52 -11.18 12.11
N LEU A 128 -24.48 -10.77 10.83
CA LEU A 128 -24.56 -9.36 10.42
C LEU A 128 -25.88 -9.02 9.73
N GLY A 129 -26.86 -9.94 9.74
CA GLY A 129 -28.12 -9.81 9.03
C GLY A 129 -28.00 -10.10 7.53
N THR A 130 -29.04 -9.74 6.79
CA THR A 130 -29.13 -9.96 5.35
C THR A 130 -29.41 -8.67 4.58
N ASP A 131 -29.08 -8.67 3.29
CA ASP A 131 -29.34 -7.53 2.41
C ASP A 131 -30.74 -7.54 1.78
N GLY A 132 -30.99 -6.58 0.88
CA GLY A 132 -32.27 -6.44 0.16
C GLY A 132 -32.67 -7.66 -0.69
N LEU A 133 -31.73 -8.55 -1.03
CA LEU A 133 -31.98 -9.79 -1.76
C LEU A 133 -31.94 -11.03 -0.83
N GLY A 134 -31.85 -10.80 0.48
CA GLY A 134 -31.79 -11.84 1.50
C GLY A 134 -30.50 -12.67 1.50
N ARG A 135 -29.40 -12.09 1.01
CA ARG A 135 -28.07 -12.71 1.08
C ARG A 135 -27.42 -12.41 2.43
N ASP A 136 -26.67 -13.36 2.98
CA ASP A 136 -25.94 -13.18 4.25
C ASP A 136 -24.85 -12.11 4.13
N LEU A 137 -24.96 -11.03 4.90
CA LEU A 137 -24.01 -9.92 4.86
C LEU A 137 -22.62 -10.33 5.35
N LEU A 138 -22.52 -11.24 6.32
CA LEU A 138 -21.22 -11.66 6.84
C LEU A 138 -20.42 -12.45 5.80
N SER A 139 -21.05 -13.47 5.20
CA SER A 139 -20.41 -14.26 4.13
C SER A 139 -20.01 -13.38 2.94
N ARG A 140 -20.85 -12.39 2.59
CA ARG A 140 -20.53 -11.41 1.54
C ARG A 140 -19.37 -10.50 1.91
N LEU A 141 -19.28 -10.03 3.15
CA LEU A 141 -18.17 -9.20 3.62
C LEU A 141 -16.85 -9.95 3.54
N PHE A 142 -16.85 -11.23 3.92
CA PHE A 142 -15.67 -12.09 3.85
C PHE A 142 -15.18 -12.33 2.43
N VAL A 143 -16.08 -12.69 1.52
CA VAL A 143 -15.72 -12.91 0.11
C VAL A 143 -15.32 -11.60 -0.56
N GLY A 144 -16.02 -10.49 -0.28
CA GLY A 144 -15.67 -9.16 -0.76
C GLY A 144 -14.27 -8.75 -0.32
N THR A 145 -13.95 -8.88 0.97
CA THR A 145 -12.61 -8.56 1.51
C THR A 145 -11.52 -9.34 0.79
N ARG A 146 -11.72 -10.63 0.53
CA ARG A 146 -10.78 -11.47 -0.21
C ARG A 146 -10.55 -10.98 -1.63
N ILE A 147 -11.62 -10.67 -2.34
CA ILE A 147 -11.52 -10.23 -3.73
C ILE A 147 -10.86 -8.85 -3.81
N SER A 148 -11.23 -7.90 -2.94
CA SER A 148 -10.60 -6.58 -2.89
C SER A 148 -9.11 -6.67 -2.59
N LEU A 149 -8.68 -7.53 -1.66
CA LEU A 149 -7.26 -7.76 -1.36
C LEU A 149 -6.50 -8.37 -2.55
N LEU A 150 -7.11 -9.34 -3.23
CA LEU A 150 -6.51 -9.98 -4.41
C LEU A 150 -6.32 -8.96 -5.54
N ILE A 151 -7.33 -8.14 -5.82
CA ILE A 151 -7.26 -7.08 -6.83
C ILE A 151 -6.18 -6.07 -6.47
N ALA A 152 -6.13 -5.62 -5.21
CA ALA A 152 -5.14 -4.66 -4.77
C ALA A 152 -3.71 -5.20 -4.87
N PHE A 153 -3.51 -6.48 -4.54
CA PHE A 153 -2.21 -7.14 -4.66
C PHE A 153 -1.75 -7.24 -6.11
N ILE A 154 -2.62 -7.73 -7.02
CA ILE A 154 -2.29 -7.84 -8.44
C ILE A 154 -2.03 -6.45 -9.04
N ALA A 155 -2.89 -5.47 -8.75
CA ALA A 155 -2.71 -4.10 -9.23
C ALA A 155 -1.38 -3.50 -8.75
N ALA A 156 -1.00 -3.71 -7.49
CA ALA A 156 0.29 -3.25 -6.97
C ALA A 156 1.48 -3.94 -7.66
N MET A 157 1.39 -5.24 -7.95
CA MET A 157 2.44 -5.92 -8.70
C MET A 157 2.59 -5.36 -10.12
N LEU A 158 1.49 -5.15 -10.83
CA LEU A 158 1.52 -4.57 -12.17
C LEU A 158 2.05 -3.12 -12.15
N ASP A 159 1.68 -2.35 -11.12
CA ASP A 159 2.19 -0.99 -10.90
C ASP A 159 3.71 -0.96 -10.72
N ILE A 160 4.28 -1.87 -9.91
CA ILE A 160 5.74 -2.00 -9.79
C ILE A 160 6.35 -2.39 -11.13
N ILE A 161 5.84 -3.46 -11.75
CA ILE A 161 6.49 -4.07 -12.93
C ILE A 161 6.49 -3.09 -14.10
N PHE A 162 5.35 -2.47 -14.41
CA PHE A 162 5.26 -1.53 -15.51
C PHE A 162 5.78 -0.14 -15.12
N GLY A 163 5.35 0.39 -13.98
CA GLY A 163 5.74 1.72 -13.50
C GLY A 163 7.25 1.85 -13.30
N VAL A 164 7.86 0.94 -12.54
CA VAL A 164 9.30 1.03 -12.24
C VAL A 164 10.14 0.77 -13.48
N THR A 165 9.83 -0.27 -14.26
CA THR A 165 10.56 -0.57 -15.49
C THR A 165 10.49 0.60 -16.48
N TYR A 166 9.28 1.13 -16.73
CA TYR A 166 9.08 2.23 -17.66
C TYR A 166 9.80 3.51 -17.20
N GLY A 167 9.67 3.84 -15.91
CA GLY A 167 10.32 5.02 -15.33
C GLY A 167 11.85 4.93 -15.35
N LEU A 168 12.42 3.76 -15.02
CA LEU A 168 13.87 3.53 -15.07
C LEU A 168 14.40 3.68 -16.50
N ILE A 169 13.74 3.07 -17.49
CA ILE A 169 14.14 3.16 -18.89
C ILE A 169 14.06 4.60 -19.38
N SER A 170 12.93 5.28 -19.15
CA SER A 170 12.72 6.69 -19.53
C SER A 170 13.78 7.60 -18.92
N GLY A 171 14.03 7.45 -17.61
CA GLY A 171 14.96 8.30 -16.86
C GLY A 171 16.44 8.05 -17.17
N LEU A 172 16.87 6.79 -17.33
CA LEU A 172 18.26 6.42 -17.60
C LEU A 172 18.67 6.78 -19.03
N LEU A 173 17.80 6.50 -20.01
CA LEU A 173 18.12 6.75 -21.42
C LEU A 173 18.05 8.24 -21.75
N GLY A 174 17.08 8.97 -21.20
CA GLY A 174 16.90 10.41 -21.42
C GLY A 174 16.66 10.78 -22.89
N GLY A 175 16.73 12.08 -23.17
CA GLY A 175 16.73 12.63 -24.52
C GLY A 175 15.47 12.29 -25.33
N ARG A 176 15.66 11.81 -26.58
CA ARG A 176 14.55 11.51 -27.49
C ARG A 176 13.69 10.33 -27.02
N ILE A 177 14.31 9.30 -26.45
CA ILE A 177 13.59 8.10 -25.98
C ILE A 177 12.65 8.51 -24.84
N ASP A 178 13.17 9.28 -23.90
CA ASP A 178 12.39 9.84 -22.80
C ASP A 178 11.21 10.69 -23.31
N ASN A 179 11.45 11.62 -24.25
CA ASN A 179 10.39 12.45 -24.81
C ASN A 179 9.27 11.63 -25.48
N VAL A 180 9.61 10.60 -26.26
CA VAL A 180 8.62 9.72 -26.91
C VAL A 180 7.84 8.93 -25.86
N MET A 181 8.54 8.37 -24.87
CA MET A 181 7.93 7.62 -23.78
C MET A 181 7.00 8.49 -22.94
N GLN A 182 7.38 9.74 -22.64
CA GLN A 182 6.50 10.67 -21.93
C GLN A 182 5.29 11.06 -22.77
N ARG A 183 5.44 11.25 -24.09
CA ARG A 183 4.33 11.56 -24.98
C ARG A 183 3.27 10.44 -24.99
N PHE A 184 3.71 9.19 -24.97
CA PHE A 184 2.80 8.05 -24.82
C PHE A 184 2.02 8.11 -23.49
N LEU A 185 2.71 8.39 -22.36
CA LEU A 185 2.05 8.53 -21.06
C LEU A 185 1.08 9.71 -21.01
N GLU A 186 1.39 10.82 -21.68
CA GLU A 186 0.51 11.99 -21.77
C GLU A 186 -0.79 11.64 -22.50
N ILE A 187 -0.68 10.99 -23.67
CA ILE A 187 -1.83 10.54 -24.46
C ILE A 187 -2.70 9.57 -23.63
N LEU A 188 -2.07 8.60 -22.98
CA LEU A 188 -2.77 7.61 -22.16
C LEU A 188 -3.48 8.26 -20.96
N SER A 189 -2.81 9.21 -20.30
CA SER A 189 -3.39 9.97 -19.18
C SER A 189 -4.47 10.96 -19.60
N GLY A 190 -4.60 11.26 -20.89
CA GLY A 190 -5.68 12.08 -21.44
C GLY A 190 -7.03 11.35 -21.45
N ILE A 191 -7.02 10.01 -21.33
CA ILE A 191 -8.24 9.20 -21.26
C ILE A 191 -8.69 9.14 -19.79
N PRO A 192 -9.94 9.53 -19.47
CA PRO A 192 -10.45 9.39 -18.11
C PRO A 192 -10.42 7.93 -17.65
N ASN A 193 -9.95 7.67 -16.43
CA ASN A 193 -9.77 6.30 -15.93
C ASN A 193 -11.08 5.49 -15.99
N LEU A 194 -12.21 6.11 -15.62
CA LEU A 194 -13.54 5.48 -15.69
C LEU A 194 -13.90 5.02 -17.11
N VAL A 195 -13.51 5.77 -18.14
CA VAL A 195 -13.80 5.39 -19.53
C VAL A 195 -13.04 4.12 -19.90
N VAL A 196 -11.76 4.02 -19.54
CA VAL A 196 -10.98 2.79 -19.76
C VAL A 196 -11.63 1.62 -19.04
N MET A 197 -12.06 1.79 -17.80
CA MET A 197 -12.69 0.70 -17.04
C MET A 197 -14.00 0.23 -17.66
N ILE A 198 -14.88 1.15 -18.04
CA ILE A 198 -16.13 0.80 -18.73
C ILE A 198 -15.85 0.07 -20.04
N LEU A 199 -14.87 0.54 -20.82
CA LEU A 199 -14.46 -0.15 -22.05
C LEU A 199 -13.98 -1.57 -21.76
N MET A 200 -13.18 -1.79 -20.72
CA MET A 200 -12.74 -3.15 -20.35
C MET A 200 -13.90 -4.03 -19.91
N LEU A 201 -14.91 -3.49 -19.22
CA LEU A 201 -16.13 -4.23 -18.82
C LEU A 201 -17.10 -4.51 -19.98
N VAL A 202 -16.97 -3.77 -21.09
CA VAL A 202 -17.75 -4.00 -22.31
C VAL A 202 -17.03 -4.98 -23.23
N VAL A 203 -15.71 -4.87 -23.33
CA VAL A 203 -14.87 -5.75 -24.17
C VAL A 203 -14.72 -7.13 -23.55
N PHE A 204 -14.55 -7.18 -22.23
CA PHE A 204 -14.47 -8.41 -21.44
C PHE A 204 -15.73 -8.55 -20.59
N GLU A 205 -15.98 -9.75 -20.06
CA GLU A 205 -17.09 -9.95 -19.13
C GLU A 205 -16.84 -9.23 -17.79
N PRO A 206 -17.89 -8.75 -17.08
CA PRO A 206 -17.72 -8.17 -15.75
C PRO A 206 -17.04 -9.13 -14.79
N GLY A 207 -15.86 -8.77 -14.29
CA GLY A 207 -15.04 -9.68 -13.50
C GLY A 207 -13.72 -9.08 -13.04
N ILE A 208 -12.99 -9.87 -12.23
CA ILE A 208 -11.69 -9.50 -11.66
C ILE A 208 -10.71 -9.13 -12.77
N PHE A 209 -10.72 -9.90 -13.86
CA PHE A 209 -9.84 -9.68 -15.01
C PHE A 209 -10.04 -8.30 -15.64
N SER A 210 -11.28 -7.89 -15.87
CA SER A 210 -11.63 -6.62 -16.51
C SER A 210 -11.21 -5.42 -15.66
N ILE A 211 -11.39 -5.52 -14.34
CA ILE A 211 -10.94 -4.51 -13.37
C ILE A 211 -9.41 -4.41 -13.38
N VAL A 212 -8.72 -5.55 -13.23
CA VAL A 212 -7.25 -5.62 -13.20
C VAL A 212 -6.66 -5.11 -14.51
N ALA A 213 -7.20 -5.52 -15.65
CA ALA A 213 -6.72 -5.13 -16.96
C ALA A 213 -6.89 -3.63 -17.21
N ALA A 214 -8.00 -3.04 -16.74
CA ALA A 214 -8.19 -1.60 -16.82
C ALA A 214 -7.16 -0.83 -15.95
N MET A 215 -6.93 -1.30 -14.72
CA MET A 215 -5.89 -0.73 -13.85
C MET A 215 -4.49 -0.87 -14.44
N ALA A 216 -4.20 -1.99 -15.12
CA ALA A 216 -2.92 -2.24 -15.77
C ALA A 216 -2.61 -1.27 -16.91
N ILE A 217 -3.61 -0.57 -17.46
CA ILE A 217 -3.43 0.42 -18.51
C ILE A 217 -3.07 1.78 -17.92
N THR A 218 -3.74 2.21 -16.85
CA THR A 218 -3.70 3.61 -16.40
C THR A 218 -3.02 3.83 -15.06
N ASN A 219 -3.11 2.89 -14.12
CA ASN A 219 -2.70 3.14 -12.72
C ASN A 219 -1.18 3.19 -12.51
N TRP A 220 -0.39 2.65 -13.43
CA TRP A 220 1.08 2.63 -13.31
C TRP A 220 1.77 3.92 -13.78
N ILE A 221 1.01 4.83 -14.42
CA ILE A 221 1.52 6.09 -14.97
C ILE A 221 2.14 6.99 -13.89
N PRO A 222 1.52 7.20 -12.71
CA PRO A 222 2.12 7.99 -11.63
C PRO A 222 3.46 7.39 -11.14
N MET A 223 3.51 6.06 -10.95
CA MET A 223 4.73 5.37 -10.57
C MET A 223 5.84 5.57 -11.61
N ALA A 224 5.54 5.42 -12.90
CA ALA A 224 6.50 5.66 -13.97
C ALA A 224 7.06 7.09 -13.96
N ARG A 225 6.22 8.10 -13.74
CA ARG A 225 6.64 9.51 -13.68
C ARG A 225 7.54 9.79 -12.48
N ILE A 226 7.19 9.26 -11.31
CA ILE A 226 7.96 9.44 -10.08
C ILE A 226 9.31 8.72 -10.19
N VAL A 227 9.32 7.46 -10.63
CA VAL A 227 10.54 6.67 -10.83
C VAL A 227 11.45 7.34 -11.86
N ARG A 228 10.89 7.83 -12.97
CA ARG A 228 11.65 8.62 -13.96
C ARG A 228 12.31 9.83 -13.31
N ALA A 229 11.57 10.64 -12.58
CA ALA A 229 12.10 11.86 -11.96
C ALA A 229 13.24 11.55 -10.99
N GLN A 230 13.09 10.52 -10.14
CA GLN A 230 14.14 10.09 -9.22
C GLN A 230 15.35 9.50 -9.96
N THR A 231 15.10 8.74 -11.03
CA THR A 231 16.17 8.18 -11.87
C THR A 231 16.98 9.28 -12.54
N MET A 232 16.33 10.31 -13.10
CA MET A 232 17.02 11.46 -13.67
C MET A 232 17.84 12.21 -12.63
N LYS A 233 17.33 12.34 -11.39
CA LYS A 233 18.09 12.95 -10.29
C LYS A 233 19.33 12.15 -9.91
N LEU A 234 19.22 10.82 -9.87
CA LEU A 234 20.30 9.93 -9.44
C LEU A 234 21.35 9.68 -10.52
N LYS A 235 20.97 9.66 -11.81
CA LYS A 235 21.93 9.38 -12.89
C LYS A 235 23.05 10.41 -12.97
N ASP A 236 22.77 11.64 -12.54
CA ASP A 236 23.71 12.76 -12.55
C ASP A 236 24.52 12.86 -11.23
N GLN A 237 24.36 11.90 -10.30
CA GLN A 237 25.15 11.81 -9.07
C GLN A 237 26.53 11.21 -9.32
N GLU A 238 27.53 11.65 -8.54
CA GLU A 238 28.94 11.27 -8.70
C GLU A 238 29.17 9.75 -8.72
N PHE A 239 28.47 8.99 -7.88
CA PHE A 239 28.63 7.54 -7.82
C PHE A 239 28.11 6.82 -9.09
N VAL A 240 27.06 7.35 -9.72
CA VAL A 240 26.54 6.82 -10.99
C VAL A 240 27.43 7.23 -12.16
N LEU A 241 27.91 8.48 -12.15
CA LEU A 241 28.85 8.96 -13.15
C LEU A 241 30.15 8.15 -13.13
N ALA A 242 30.70 7.88 -11.94
CA ALA A 242 31.88 7.03 -11.76
C ALA A 242 31.65 5.59 -12.25
N ALA A 243 30.49 5.00 -11.96
CA ALA A 243 30.13 3.67 -12.48
C ALA A 243 30.07 3.67 -14.02
N THR A 244 29.54 4.75 -14.60
CA THR A 244 29.42 4.91 -16.06
C THR A 244 30.78 5.08 -16.73
N THR A 245 31.69 5.87 -16.15
CA THR A 245 33.06 6.06 -16.68
C THR A 245 33.90 4.78 -16.58
N LEU A 246 33.63 3.94 -15.58
CA LEU A 246 34.20 2.59 -15.46
C LEU A 246 33.60 1.57 -16.44
N GLY A 247 32.67 1.98 -17.32
CA GLY A 247 32.08 1.13 -18.35
C GLY A 247 30.98 0.20 -17.84
N GLU A 248 30.38 0.46 -16.69
CA GLU A 248 29.30 -0.37 -16.16
C GLU A 248 28.05 -0.30 -17.05
N SER A 249 27.43 -1.45 -17.33
CA SER A 249 26.26 -1.50 -18.22
C SER A 249 25.05 -0.78 -17.60
N ARG A 250 24.21 -0.18 -18.44
CA ARG A 250 23.03 0.59 -17.99
C ARG A 250 22.08 -0.22 -17.09
N LEU A 251 21.89 -1.50 -17.40
CA LEU A 251 21.08 -2.40 -16.58
C LEU A 251 21.69 -2.63 -15.20
N LYS A 252 23.02 -2.79 -15.14
CA LYS A 252 23.72 -2.98 -13.88
C LYS A 252 23.73 -1.70 -13.04
N ILE A 253 23.87 -0.53 -13.67
CA ILE A 253 23.66 0.77 -13.03
C ILE A 253 22.23 0.88 -12.48
N ALA A 254 21.22 0.52 -13.28
CA ALA A 254 19.83 0.55 -12.86
C ALA A 254 19.58 -0.30 -11.60
N MET A 255 20.01 -1.57 -11.64
CA MET A 255 19.70 -2.53 -10.58
C MET A 255 20.57 -2.37 -9.33
N LYS A 256 21.83 -1.96 -9.48
CA LYS A 256 22.79 -1.89 -8.37
C LYS A 256 22.86 -0.52 -7.72
N HIS A 257 22.65 0.56 -8.49
CA HIS A 257 22.87 1.92 -8.02
C HIS A 257 21.58 2.74 -7.99
N VAL A 258 20.70 2.65 -8.98
CA VAL A 258 19.49 3.49 -9.02
C VAL A 258 18.35 2.90 -8.21
N LEU A 259 17.92 1.68 -8.54
CA LEU A 259 16.75 1.03 -7.95
C LEU A 259 16.84 0.91 -6.41
N PRO A 260 17.98 0.52 -5.80
CA PRO A 260 18.11 0.48 -4.35
C PRO A 260 17.95 1.86 -3.71
N ASN A 261 18.44 2.92 -4.35
CA ASN A 261 18.37 4.30 -3.83
C ASN A 261 16.96 4.90 -3.94
N ILE A 262 16.15 4.49 -4.91
CA ILE A 262 14.76 4.97 -5.06
C ILE A 262 13.72 4.04 -4.43
N SER A 263 14.16 2.94 -3.81
CA SER A 263 13.28 1.93 -3.22
C SER A 263 12.32 2.51 -2.19
N SER A 264 12.77 3.49 -1.40
CA SER A 264 11.94 4.22 -0.44
C SER A 264 10.76 4.93 -1.10
N VAL A 265 11.00 5.56 -2.26
CA VAL A 265 9.96 6.27 -3.02
C VAL A 265 8.98 5.29 -3.64
N ILE A 266 9.46 4.16 -4.18
CA ILE A 266 8.61 3.09 -4.73
C ILE A 266 7.69 2.51 -3.64
N ILE A 267 8.23 2.24 -2.45
CA ILE A 267 7.47 1.72 -1.31
C ILE A 267 6.39 2.73 -0.91
N VAL A 268 6.73 4.02 -0.79
CA VAL A 268 5.76 5.06 -0.45
C VAL A 268 4.65 5.15 -1.50
N GLN A 269 4.99 5.08 -2.79
CA GLN A 269 3.99 5.12 -3.84
C GLN A 269 3.06 3.90 -3.80
N MET A 270 3.59 2.71 -3.54
CA MET A 270 2.80 1.49 -3.38
C MET A 270 1.79 1.59 -2.23
N MET A 271 2.13 2.29 -1.15
CA MET A 271 1.20 2.51 -0.03
C MET A 271 -0.06 3.28 -0.45
N PHE A 272 0.00 4.09 -1.51
CA PHE A 272 -1.17 4.76 -2.08
C PHE A 272 -1.89 3.92 -3.14
N SER A 273 -1.14 3.14 -3.93
CA SER A 273 -1.70 2.33 -5.03
C SER A 273 -2.67 1.24 -4.51
N ILE A 274 -2.32 0.55 -3.41
CA ILE A 274 -3.16 -0.53 -2.85
C ILE A 274 -4.53 -0.03 -2.37
N PRO A 275 -4.64 0.99 -1.49
CA PRO A 275 -5.93 1.54 -1.09
C PRO A 275 -6.71 2.11 -2.28
N SER A 276 -6.02 2.79 -3.20
CA SER A 276 -6.68 3.35 -4.39
C SER A 276 -7.35 2.26 -5.23
N ALA A 277 -6.69 1.11 -5.44
CA ALA A 277 -7.27 -0.02 -6.15
C ALA A 277 -8.52 -0.58 -5.45
N ILE A 278 -8.47 -0.74 -4.12
CA ILE A 278 -9.62 -1.21 -3.31
C ILE A 278 -10.80 -0.25 -3.42
N PHE A 279 -10.57 1.05 -3.23
CA PHE A 279 -11.64 2.05 -3.34
C PHE A 279 -12.24 2.10 -4.73
N PHE A 280 -11.43 1.92 -5.77
CA PHE A 280 -11.92 1.94 -7.14
C PHE A 280 -12.78 0.71 -7.46
N GLU A 281 -12.37 -0.47 -6.99
CA GLU A 281 -13.17 -1.69 -7.11
C GLU A 281 -14.53 -1.56 -6.39
N ALA A 282 -14.52 -1.08 -5.15
CA ALA A 282 -15.74 -0.80 -4.40
C ALA A 282 -16.63 0.24 -5.11
N PHE A 283 -16.04 1.28 -5.71
CA PHE A 283 -16.77 2.28 -6.49
C PHE A 283 -17.45 1.67 -7.72
N LEU A 284 -16.77 0.79 -8.46
CA LEU A 284 -17.38 0.07 -9.58
C LEU A 284 -18.54 -0.82 -9.12
N SER A 285 -18.35 -1.53 -8.01
CA SER A 285 -19.43 -2.34 -7.42
C SER A 285 -20.63 -1.49 -7.01
N PHE A 286 -20.39 -0.29 -6.47
CA PHE A 286 -21.45 0.64 -6.07
C PHE A 286 -22.29 1.12 -7.26
N ILE A 287 -21.66 1.43 -8.40
CA ILE A 287 -22.38 1.87 -9.62
C ILE A 287 -22.92 0.71 -10.47
N GLY A 288 -22.90 -0.52 -9.95
CA GLY A 288 -23.44 -1.72 -10.62
C GLY A 288 -22.56 -2.28 -11.74
N LEU A 289 -21.32 -1.82 -11.85
CA LEU A 289 -20.33 -2.24 -12.84
C LEU A 289 -19.22 -3.12 -12.26
N GLY A 290 -19.26 -3.40 -10.96
CA GLY A 290 -18.30 -4.26 -10.29
C GLY A 290 -18.61 -5.74 -10.51
N LEU A 291 -18.09 -6.56 -9.62
CA LEU A 291 -18.22 -8.01 -9.71
C LEU A 291 -19.69 -8.41 -9.55
N LYS A 292 -20.21 -9.13 -10.56
CA LYS A 292 -21.50 -9.77 -10.44
C LYS A 292 -21.34 -11.00 -9.51
N PRO A 293 -22.16 -11.12 -8.46
CA PRO A 293 -22.17 -12.30 -7.60
C PRO A 293 -22.60 -13.54 -8.39
#